data_AF-A0A2V6SFZ0-F1
#
_entry.id   AF-A0A2V6SFZ0-F1
#
_cell.length_a   1.000
_cell.length_b   1.000
_cell.length_c   1.000
_cell.angle_alpha   90.00
_cell.angle_beta   90.00
_cell.angle_gamma   90.00
#
_symmetry.space_group_name_H-M   'P 1'
#
loop_
_entity.id
_entity.type
_entity.pdbx_description
1 polymer ?
#
loop_
_entity_poly.entity_id
_entity_poly.type
_entity_poly.pdbx_seq_one_letter_code
_entity_poly.pdbx_strand_id
1 'polypeptide(L)'
;TDEVKLVDKLAQRAVLNVWNRRLQTGVFDELLSAFGHGLIVEVGEAVPAKDYAAHAHGQRGLGRALDALGGRGEPARIAAAVEFVLEGLHLHRKLNKDRAAGRLRYHG
;
A
#
# COMPACT_ATOMS: atom_id res chain seq x y z
N THR A 1 0.77 15.38 -21.66
CA THR A 1 0.84 14.72 -22.97
C THR A 1 0.34 13.29 -22.84
N ASP A 2 -0.17 12.67 -23.91
CA ASP A 2 -0.66 11.28 -23.88
C ASP A 2 0.41 10.26 -23.47
N GLU A 3 1.68 10.57 -23.73
CA GLU A 3 2.84 9.80 -23.30
C GLU A 3 2.92 9.62 -21.77
N VAL A 4 2.71 10.69 -20.99
CA VAL A 4 2.74 10.62 -19.52
C VAL A 4 1.65 9.67 -19.01
N LYS A 5 0.44 9.76 -19.58
CA LYS A 5 -0.68 8.88 -19.23
C LYS A 5 -0.38 7.42 -19.60
N LEU A 6 0.34 7.17 -20.69
CA LEU A 6 0.74 5.82 -21.09
C LEU A 6 1.77 5.24 -20.12
N VAL A 7 2.79 6.02 -19.76
CA VAL A 7 3.82 5.62 -18.78
C VAL A 7 3.18 5.29 -17.44
N ASP A 8 2.26 6.12 -16.95
CA ASP A 8 1.53 5.86 -15.72
C ASP A 8 0.74 4.54 -15.76
N LYS A 9 0.02 4.28 -16.87
CA LYS A 9 -0.72 3.02 -17.04
C LYS A 9 0.22 1.80 -17.07
N LEU A 10 1.38 1.93 -17.71
CA LEU A 10 2.39 0.86 -17.75
C LEU A 10 2.97 0.61 -16.35
N ALA A 11 3.26 1.66 -15.59
CA ALA A 11 3.74 1.57 -14.22
C ALA A 11 2.71 0.90 -13.31
N GLN A 12 1.44 1.33 -13.36
CA GLN A 12 0.35 0.70 -12.61
C GLN A 12 0.20 -0.78 -12.95
N ARG A 13 0.30 -1.14 -14.24
CA ARG A 13 0.25 -2.55 -14.66
C ARG A 13 1.44 -3.34 -14.12
N ALA A 14 2.64 -2.78 -14.14
CA ALA A 14 3.83 -3.43 -13.60
C ALA A 14 3.69 -3.69 -12.09
N VAL A 15 3.20 -2.70 -11.33
CA VAL A 15 2.91 -2.84 -9.90
C VAL A 15 1.90 -3.95 -9.66
N LEU A 16 0.75 -3.92 -10.34
CA LEU A 16 -0.29 -4.93 -10.20
C LEU A 16 0.23 -6.34 -10.53
N ASN A 17 1.06 -6.48 -11.57
CA ASN A 17 1.67 -7.75 -11.97
C ASN A 17 2.63 -8.29 -10.90
N VAL A 18 3.47 -7.44 -10.29
CA VAL A 18 4.36 -7.86 -9.19
C VAL A 18 3.53 -8.23 -7.95
N TRP A 19 2.51 -7.44 -7.65
CA TRP A 19 1.65 -7.64 -6.49
C TRP A 19 0.94 -8.98 -6.56
N ASN A 20 0.31 -9.31 -7.70
CA ASN A 20 -0.38 -10.58 -7.91
C ASN A 20 0.53 -11.81 -7.87
N ARG A 21 1.84 -11.64 -8.12
CA ARG A 21 2.83 -12.73 -7.98
C ARG A 21 3.25 -12.97 -6.53
N ARG A 22 3.11 -11.98 -5.66
CA ARG A 22 3.65 -12.00 -4.29
C ARG A 22 2.57 -12.09 -3.23
N LEU A 23 1.36 -11.60 -3.52
CA LEU A 23 0.30 -11.33 -2.55
C LEU A 23 -1.07 -11.72 -3.11
N GLN A 24 -2.05 -11.86 -2.21
CA GLN A 24 -3.45 -12.15 -2.53
C GLN A 24 -4.35 -11.23 -1.72
N THR A 25 -5.47 -10.76 -2.27
CA THR A 25 -6.33 -9.77 -1.60
C THR A 25 -6.93 -10.30 -0.30
N GLY A 26 -7.29 -11.59 -0.24
CA GLY A 26 -7.96 -12.18 0.93
C GLY A 26 -7.11 -12.22 2.21
N VAL A 27 -5.78 -12.07 2.11
CA VAL A 27 -4.94 -11.98 3.33
C VAL A 27 -5.06 -10.61 4.02
N PHE A 28 -5.73 -9.64 3.39
CA PHE A 28 -5.89 -8.27 3.88
C PHE A 28 -7.30 -7.96 4.37
N ASP A 29 -8.16 -8.96 4.59
CA ASP A 29 -9.57 -8.73 4.98
C ASP A 29 -9.70 -7.93 6.29
N GLU A 30 -8.85 -8.20 7.30
CA GLU A 30 -8.81 -7.42 8.54
C GLU A 30 -8.47 -5.93 8.27
N LEU A 31 -7.51 -5.68 7.37
CA LEU A 31 -7.07 -4.33 7.02
C LEU A 31 -8.16 -3.59 6.26
N LEU A 32 -8.80 -4.26 5.30
CA LEU A 32 -9.92 -3.72 4.54
C LEU A 32 -11.12 -3.44 5.46
N SER A 33 -11.38 -4.27 6.46
CA SER A 33 -12.40 -3.99 7.48
C SER A 33 -12.07 -2.74 8.29
N ALA A 34 -10.81 -2.53 8.68
CA ALA A 34 -10.39 -1.30 9.37
C ALA A 34 -10.62 -0.05 8.49
N PHE A 35 -10.30 -0.12 7.19
CA PHE A 35 -10.64 0.95 6.24
C PHE A 35 -12.14 1.20 6.13
N GLY A 36 -12.95 0.13 6.10
CA GLY A 36 -14.42 0.25 6.15
C GLY A 36 -14.95 0.90 7.44
N HIS A 37 -14.19 0.84 8.53
CA HIS A 37 -14.50 1.52 9.80
C HIS A 37 -13.86 2.90 9.95
N GLY A 38 -13.32 3.48 8.86
CA GLY A 38 -12.82 4.85 8.84
C GLY A 38 -11.32 5.00 9.06
N LEU A 39 -10.53 3.92 9.00
CA LEU A 39 -9.07 4.03 8.94
C LEU A 39 -8.67 4.87 7.73
N ILE A 40 -7.73 5.79 7.95
CA ILE A 40 -7.07 6.58 6.91
C ILE A 40 -5.58 6.38 7.08
N VAL A 41 -4.88 6.11 5.98
CA VAL A 41 -3.42 5.96 5.99
C VAL A 41 -2.81 7.00 5.08
N GLU A 42 -1.95 7.85 5.64
CA GLU A 42 -1.15 8.80 4.87
C GLU A 42 0.28 8.28 4.73
N VAL A 43 0.82 8.36 3.52
CA VAL A 43 2.21 7.98 3.19
C VAL A 43 2.87 9.07 2.34
N GLY A 44 4.19 9.11 2.36
CA GLY A 44 4.99 10.08 1.61
C GLY A 44 6.33 10.37 2.26
N GLU A 45 7.16 11.15 1.57
CA GLU A 45 8.56 11.45 1.95
C GLU A 45 8.70 12.08 3.35
N ALA A 46 7.70 12.86 3.76
CA ALA A 46 7.66 13.53 5.07
C ALA A 46 6.94 12.71 6.16
N VAL A 47 6.52 11.46 5.89
CA VAL A 47 5.84 10.61 6.86
C VAL A 47 6.80 9.51 7.34
N PRO A 48 7.22 9.53 8.62
CA PRO A 48 8.07 8.49 9.16
C PRO A 48 7.42 7.11 9.04
N ALA A 49 8.15 6.14 8.49
CA ALA A 49 7.73 4.75 8.32
C ALA A 49 7.08 4.15 9.59
N LYS A 50 7.63 4.53 10.75
CA LYS A 50 7.16 4.10 12.07
C LYS A 50 5.72 4.50 12.37
N ASP A 51 5.24 5.63 11.85
CA ASP A 51 3.98 6.22 12.25
C ASP A 51 2.79 5.48 11.61
N TYR A 52 2.93 4.95 10.39
CA TYR A 52 1.91 4.08 9.79
C TYR A 52 2.20 2.58 9.94
N ALA A 53 3.46 2.16 10.06
CA ALA A 53 3.79 0.76 10.36
C ALA A 53 3.22 0.34 11.73
N ALA A 54 3.21 1.24 12.72
CA ALA A 54 2.61 0.97 14.04
C ALA A 54 1.10 0.68 13.97
N HIS A 55 0.36 1.41 13.13
CA HIS A 55 -1.08 1.16 12.88
C HIS A 55 -1.31 -0.19 12.21
N ALA A 56 -0.35 -0.61 11.39
CA ALA A 56 -0.46 -1.77 10.55
C ALA A 56 0.10 -3.05 11.23
N HIS A 57 0.99 -2.93 12.23
CA HIS A 57 1.50 -4.04 13.04
C HIS A 57 0.43 -4.78 13.87
N GLY A 58 -0.71 -4.14 14.16
CA GLY A 58 -1.85 -4.79 14.82
C GLY A 58 -2.64 -5.75 13.93
N GLN A 59 -2.33 -5.80 12.63
CA GLN A 59 -3.11 -6.50 11.60
C GLN A 59 -2.32 -7.72 11.11
N ARG A 60 -2.85 -8.94 11.30
CA ARG A 60 -2.11 -10.18 11.00
C ARG A 60 -1.75 -10.29 9.52
N GLY A 61 -2.62 -9.75 8.66
CA GLY A 61 -2.43 -9.72 7.21
C GLY A 61 -1.17 -8.97 6.77
N LEU A 62 -0.84 -7.87 7.44
CA LEU A 62 0.32 -7.06 7.06
C LEU A 62 1.64 -7.73 7.41
N GLY A 63 1.73 -8.39 8.57
CA GLY A 63 2.94 -9.12 8.96
C GLY A 63 3.34 -10.17 7.92
N ARG A 64 2.37 -10.95 7.43
CA ARG A 64 2.61 -11.93 6.35
C ARG A 64 3.00 -11.28 5.02
N ALA A 65 2.43 -10.13 4.70
CA ALA A 65 2.79 -9.39 3.49
C ALA A 65 4.22 -8.83 3.56
N LEU A 66 4.63 -8.29 4.72
CA LEU A 66 6.00 -7.85 4.95
C LEU A 66 6.99 -9.01 4.78
N ASP A 67 6.64 -10.21 5.23
CA ASP A 67 7.47 -11.41 5.07
C ASP A 67 7.60 -11.81 3.60
N ALA A 68 6.49 -11.87 2.86
CA ALA A 68 6.46 -12.22 1.44
C ALA A 68 7.23 -11.22 0.55
N LEU A 69 7.32 -9.97 0.99
CA LEU A 69 8.05 -8.89 0.30
C LEU A 69 9.51 -8.74 0.77
N GLY A 70 9.95 -9.48 1.79
CA GLY A 70 11.28 -9.28 2.38
C GLY A 70 11.43 -7.92 3.07
N GLY A 71 10.32 -7.33 3.51
CA GLY A 71 10.25 -5.97 4.07
C GLY A 71 10.73 -5.85 5.52
N ARG A 72 11.38 -6.87 6.10
CA ARG A 72 11.89 -6.82 7.48
C ARG A 72 13.22 -6.05 7.60
N GLY A 73 13.51 -5.60 8.82
CA GLY A 73 14.74 -4.91 9.19
C GLY A 73 14.57 -3.40 9.14
N GLU A 74 15.16 -2.75 8.13
CA GLU A 74 15.23 -1.29 8.05
C GLU A 74 13.84 -0.63 7.91
N PRO A 75 13.56 0.49 8.62
CA PRO A 75 12.29 1.21 8.55
C PRO A 75 11.87 1.59 7.13
N ALA A 76 12.83 1.98 6.28
CA ALA A 76 12.57 2.33 4.88
C ALA A 76 12.04 1.14 4.06
N ARG A 77 12.48 -0.10 4.35
CA ARG A 77 11.97 -1.30 3.68
C ARG A 77 10.55 -1.64 4.12
N ILE A 78 10.27 -1.48 5.41
CA ILE A 78 8.91 -1.66 5.95
C ILE A 78 7.98 -0.65 5.29
N ALA A 79 8.37 0.62 5.25
CA ALA A 79 7.66 1.69 4.55
C ALA A 79 7.30 1.32 3.11
N ALA A 80 8.32 1.00 2.30
CA ALA A 80 8.14 0.65 0.90
C ALA A 80 7.22 -0.57 0.71
N ALA A 81 7.33 -1.57 1.59
CA ALA A 81 6.47 -2.75 1.54
C ALA A 81 5.00 -2.42 1.86
N VAL A 82 4.74 -1.57 2.86
CA VAL A 82 3.39 -1.09 3.17
C VAL A 82 2.81 -0.27 2.03
N GLU A 83 3.57 0.68 1.48
CA GLU A 83 3.15 1.49 0.33
C GLU A 83 2.79 0.61 -0.87
N PHE A 84 3.60 -0.43 -1.13
CA PHE A 84 3.33 -1.39 -2.19
C PHE A 84 2.05 -2.20 -1.96
N VAL A 85 1.77 -2.59 -0.71
CA VAL A 85 0.50 -3.26 -0.34
C VAL A 85 -0.69 -2.35 -0.62
N LEU A 86 -0.65 -1.11 -0.12
CA LEU A 86 -1.73 -0.13 -0.28
C LEU A 86 -1.99 0.20 -1.75
N GLU A 87 -0.92 0.40 -2.53
CA GLU A 87 -1.04 0.66 -3.97
C GLU A 87 -1.70 -0.52 -4.69
N GLY A 88 -1.30 -1.76 -4.38
CA GLY A 88 -1.95 -2.94 -4.97
C GLY A 88 -3.42 -3.08 -4.59
N LEU A 89 -3.78 -2.84 -3.34
CA LEU A 89 -5.19 -2.84 -2.89
C LEU A 89 -6.00 -1.75 -3.61
N HIS A 90 -5.43 -0.56 -3.81
CA HIS A 90 -6.03 0.48 -4.62
C HIS A 90 -6.24 0.06 -6.09
N LEU A 91 -5.23 -0.56 -6.72
CA LEU A 91 -5.33 -1.06 -8.10
C LEU A 91 -6.34 -2.21 -8.25
N HIS A 92 -6.58 -2.97 -7.18
CA HIS A 92 -7.68 -3.94 -7.07
C HIS A 92 -9.03 -3.32 -6.73
N ARG A 93 -9.13 -1.98 -6.69
CA ARG A 93 -10.33 -1.21 -6.34
C ARG A 93 -10.88 -1.52 -4.95
N LYS A 94 -10.00 -1.93 -4.02
CA LYS A 94 -10.35 -2.16 -2.61
C LYS A 94 -10.19 -0.92 -1.75
N LEU A 95 -9.38 0.04 -2.20
CA LEU A 95 -9.12 1.30 -1.51
C LEU A 95 -9.18 2.47 -2.50
N ASN A 96 -9.61 3.61 -2.00
CA ASN A 96 -9.47 4.89 -2.66
C ASN A 96 -8.09 5.49 -2.37
N LYS A 97 -7.60 6.33 -3.30
CA LYS A 97 -6.30 7.00 -3.18
C LYS A 97 -6.43 8.46 -3.62
N ASP A 98 -6.18 9.37 -2.68
CA ASP A 98 -6.05 10.79 -2.94
C ASP A 98 -4.58 11.19 -3.01
N ARG A 99 -4.26 12.18 -3.85
CA ARG A 99 -2.92 12.77 -3.94
C ARG A 99 -3.01 14.26 -3.61
N ALA A 100 -2.26 14.69 -2.60
CA ALA A 100 -2.19 16.11 -2.19
C ALA A 100 -0.76 16.47 -1.75
N ALA A 101 -0.17 17.50 -2.36
CA ALA A 101 1.11 18.09 -1.94
C ALA A 101 2.23 17.07 -1.62
N GLY A 102 2.44 16.08 -2.48
CA GLY A 102 3.48 15.05 -2.29
C GLY A 102 3.14 13.93 -1.30
N ARG A 103 1.96 13.99 -0.68
CA ARG A 103 1.39 12.92 0.16
C ARG A 103 0.35 12.12 -0.61
N LEU A 104 0.28 10.83 -0.27
CA LEU A 104 -0.76 9.92 -0.69
C LEU A 104 -1.62 9.57 0.51
N ARG A 105 -2.93 9.57 0.32
CA ARG A 105 -3.89 9.23 1.36
C ARG A 105 -4.76 8.08 0.86
N TYR A 106 -4.76 6.98 1.61
CA TYR A 106 -5.58 5.81 1.36
C TYR A 106 -6.75 5.76 2.33
N HIS A 107 -7.92 5.39 1.83
CA HIS A 107 -9.14 5.23 2.63
C HIS A 107 -10.09 4.19 1.99
N GLY A 108 -11.10 3.75 2.75
CA GLY A 108 -12.18 2.88 2.26
C GLY A 108 -13.02 3.50 1.15
#